data_AF-A0AAV4RG46-F1
#
_entry.id   AF-A0AAV4RG46-F1
#
_cell.length_a   1.000
_cell.length_b   1.000
_cell.length_c   1.000
_cell.angle_alpha   90.00
_cell.angle_beta   90.00
_cell.angle_gamma   90.00
#
_symmetry.space_group_name_H-M   'P 1'
#
loop_
_entity.id
_entity.type
_entity.pdbx_description
1 polymer ?
#
loop_
_entity_poly.entity_id
_entity_poly.type
_entity_poly.pdbx_seq_one_letter_code
_entity_poly.pdbx_strand_id
1 'polypeptide(L)'
;MNSKGITGMQITNSWGYGYLWTVLYFLGVDIYDAGQNKMSSSRKNFSNKVIMKILFPFIMYFMIIYVLSHEITYAVTFTADIKIPLCFIIINLFSLALWHDVNRKRAFIRDFIVKCKKLGLCLQRSLTNINTIINSCLVLIVFIVITAAAVCIFCMKYAPRELHMYFSFFMLADGDDIISMLVKDTLIVMQFVCLFIPPALAALLSGTIFFKTGDLIGKLRENLENIKLDVPCHNEISKISMNYNYLYVLVHEVEKEFSPTNFLIVCSQWFNLNTVLLCYILYKGDLLSYSLGSQIIAE
;
A
#
# COMPACT_ATOMS: atom_id res chain seq x y z
N MET A 1 1.29 38.49 -28.65
CA MET A 1 2.15 38.05 -27.53
C MET A 1 1.97 39.01 -26.36
N ASN A 2 1.28 38.56 -25.31
CA ASN A 2 1.33 39.17 -23.97
C ASN A 2 0.88 38.10 -22.97
N SER A 3 1.83 37.25 -22.60
CA SER A 3 1.71 36.26 -21.53
C SER A 3 1.86 37.00 -20.19
N LYS A 4 0.77 37.62 -19.71
CA LYS A 4 0.68 38.06 -18.31
C LYS A 4 0.15 36.90 -17.47
N GLY A 5 0.91 36.62 -16.43
CA GLY A 5 0.90 35.37 -15.68
C GLY A 5 -0.42 35.05 -15.00
N ILE A 6 -0.78 33.77 -15.09
CA ILE A 6 -1.65 33.10 -14.13
C ILE A 6 -0.78 32.76 -12.91
N THR A 7 -0.39 33.78 -12.16
CA THR A 7 0.25 33.63 -10.85
C THR A 7 -0.76 34.06 -9.81
N GLY A 8 -1.28 33.10 -9.04
CA GLY A 8 -2.09 33.38 -7.86
C GLY A 8 -3.52 32.82 -7.88
N MET A 9 -3.77 31.65 -8.48
CA MET A 9 -5.01 30.94 -8.15
C MET A 9 -4.80 30.26 -6.78
N GLN A 10 -5.33 30.90 -5.72
CA GLN A 10 -5.41 30.30 -4.39
C GLN A 10 -6.16 28.96 -4.51
N ILE A 11 -5.42 27.87 -4.41
CA ILE A 11 -5.93 26.51 -4.33
C ILE A 11 -6.58 26.38 -2.94
N THR A 12 -7.79 26.92 -2.78
CA THR A 12 -8.58 26.67 -1.57
C THR A 12 -9.03 25.21 -1.55
N ASN A 13 -8.96 24.68 -0.33
CA ASN A 13 -9.08 23.28 0.06
C ASN A 13 -10.52 22.78 -0.07
N SER A 14 -10.81 21.81 -0.95
CA SER A 14 -12.00 20.95 -0.78
C SER A 14 -12.08 19.74 -1.73
N TRP A 15 -10.97 19.15 -2.18
CA TRP A 15 -11.09 17.92 -3.01
C TRP A 15 -11.56 16.68 -2.24
N GLY A 16 -12.02 16.81 -1.00
CA GLY A 16 -12.76 15.75 -0.31
C GLY A 16 -12.06 14.40 -0.33
N TYR A 17 -10.74 14.33 -0.13
CA TYR A 17 -10.05 13.05 0.00
C TYR A 17 -9.70 12.70 1.45
N GLY A 18 -10.20 13.46 2.44
CA GLY A 18 -10.20 13.07 3.85
C GLY A 18 -8.87 12.51 4.33
N TYR A 19 -8.87 11.25 4.80
CA TYR A 19 -7.69 10.58 5.34
C TYR A 19 -6.66 10.17 4.28
N LEU A 20 -7.02 10.12 2.99
CA LEU A 20 -6.04 9.90 1.92
C LEU A 20 -4.97 10.98 1.92
N TRP A 21 -5.31 12.23 2.23
CA TRP A 21 -4.31 13.29 2.36
C TRP A 21 -3.35 13.01 3.50
N THR A 22 -3.87 12.54 4.63
CA THR A 22 -3.04 12.10 5.77
C THR A 22 -2.16 10.92 5.38
N VAL A 23 -2.67 9.99 4.57
CA VAL A 23 -1.93 8.81 4.09
C VAL A 23 -0.90 9.18 3.02
N LEU A 24 -1.21 10.07 2.08
CA LEU A 24 -0.26 10.61 1.11
C LEU A 24 0.85 11.39 1.82
N TYR A 25 0.47 12.17 2.82
CA TYR A 25 1.40 12.85 3.70
C TYR A 25 2.23 11.86 4.54
N PHE A 26 1.64 10.74 5.00
CA PHE A 26 2.34 9.61 5.62
C PHE A 26 3.30 8.95 4.63
N LEU A 27 2.90 8.79 3.38
CA LEU A 27 3.78 8.39 2.28
C LEU A 27 4.71 9.53 1.83
N GLY A 28 4.80 10.63 2.58
CA GLY A 28 5.64 11.81 2.36
C GLY A 28 5.50 12.48 1.00
N VAL A 29 4.31 12.40 0.39
CA VAL A 29 3.84 13.24 -0.70
C VAL A 29 3.24 14.50 -0.07
N ASP A 30 4.05 15.57 0.05
CA ASP A 30 3.55 16.86 0.54
C ASP A 30 2.99 17.69 -0.62
N ILE A 31 1.67 17.82 -0.65
CA ILE A 31 0.93 18.58 -1.66
C ILE A 31 0.62 20.00 -1.14
N TYR A 32 0.82 20.25 0.16
CA TYR A 32 0.51 21.50 0.84
C TYR A 32 1.66 22.53 0.81
N ASP A 33 2.87 22.11 0.45
CA ASP A 33 4.08 22.97 0.44
C ASP A 33 4.11 24.02 -0.70
N ALA A 34 2.96 24.37 -1.29
CA ALA A 34 2.85 25.33 -2.39
C ALA A 34 2.32 26.72 -2.00
N GLY A 35 2.11 27.03 -0.70
CA GLY A 35 1.93 28.44 -0.30
C GLY A 35 1.00 28.78 0.87
N GLN A 36 0.81 27.93 1.89
CA GLN A 36 0.08 28.34 3.10
C GLN A 36 0.89 28.22 4.40
N ASN A 37 1.01 29.36 5.09
CA ASN A 37 1.39 29.63 6.48
C ASN A 37 2.18 28.55 7.24
N LYS A 38 3.50 28.76 7.28
CA LYS A 38 4.58 27.91 7.79
C LYS A 38 4.69 27.79 9.32
N MET A 39 3.75 28.32 10.12
CA MET A 39 4.06 28.70 11.52
C MET A 39 3.48 27.79 12.63
N SER A 40 2.53 26.88 12.35
CA SER A 40 2.01 25.94 13.37
C SER A 40 2.40 24.46 13.16
N SER A 41 3.16 24.15 12.10
CA SER A 41 3.36 22.78 11.59
C SER A 41 4.76 22.20 11.84
N SER A 42 5.74 22.95 12.34
CA SER A 42 7.15 22.51 12.36
C SER A 42 7.39 21.22 13.18
N ARG A 43 6.74 21.06 14.33
CA ARG A 43 6.86 19.84 15.17
C ARG A 43 6.15 18.63 14.57
N LYS A 44 4.96 18.84 13.96
CA LYS A 44 4.20 17.79 13.25
C LYS A 44 4.93 17.37 11.96
N ASN A 45 5.54 18.33 11.25
CA ASN A 45 6.36 18.08 10.07
C ASN A 45 7.65 17.34 10.42
N PHE A 46 8.29 17.66 11.55
CA PHE A 46 9.49 16.96 12.00
C PHE A 46 9.19 15.52 12.42
N SER A 47 8.19 15.31 13.29
CA SER A 47 7.79 13.97 13.75
C SER A 47 7.37 13.07 12.60
N ASN A 48 6.54 13.56 11.68
CA ASN A 48 6.16 12.77 10.50
C ASN A 48 7.36 12.53 9.57
N LYS A 49 8.23 13.52 9.35
CA LYS A 49 9.42 13.31 8.51
C LYS A 49 10.39 12.28 9.09
N VAL A 50 10.58 12.26 10.41
CA VAL A 50 11.43 11.27 11.11
C VAL A 50 10.77 9.88 11.10
N ILE A 51 9.49 9.79 11.44
CA ILE A 51 8.77 8.50 11.44
C ILE A 51 8.75 7.89 10.03
N MET A 52 8.53 8.70 8.98
CA MET A 52 8.40 8.17 7.61
C MET A 52 9.70 7.90 6.90
N LYS A 53 10.69 8.78 7.04
CA LYS A 53 11.94 8.63 6.29
C LYS A 53 12.93 7.71 6.98
N ILE A 54 12.79 7.54 8.29
CA ILE A 54 13.77 6.82 9.11
C ILE A 54 13.09 5.63 9.76
N LEU A 55 12.08 5.86 10.62
CA LEU A 55 11.55 4.78 11.48
C LEU A 55 10.85 3.67 10.69
N PHE A 56 9.92 4.01 9.79
CA PHE A 56 9.16 3.00 9.04
C PHE A 56 10.03 2.13 8.12
N PRO A 57 10.90 2.69 7.24
CA PRO A 57 11.82 1.86 6.46
C PRO A 57 12.80 1.12 7.37
N PHE A 58 13.27 1.72 8.48
CA PHE A 58 14.11 1.01 9.45
C PHE A 58 13.39 -0.21 10.02
N ILE A 59 12.11 -0.11 10.40
CA ILE A 59 11.31 -1.25 10.86
C ILE A 59 11.21 -2.30 9.74
N MET A 60 10.91 -1.92 8.50
CA MET A 60 10.83 -2.89 7.39
C MET A 60 12.15 -3.61 7.14
N TYR A 61 13.28 -2.89 7.13
CA TYR A 61 14.62 -3.48 7.00
C TYR A 61 14.97 -4.36 8.20
N PHE A 62 14.64 -3.90 9.40
CA PHE A 62 14.81 -4.67 10.63
C PHE A 62 14.02 -5.98 10.53
N MET A 63 12.75 -5.95 10.12
CA MET A 63 11.93 -7.15 9.94
C MET A 63 12.49 -8.08 8.86
N ILE A 64 13.04 -7.56 7.75
CA ILE A 64 13.69 -8.40 6.72
C ILE A 64 14.95 -9.07 7.27
N ILE A 65 15.84 -8.30 7.90
CA ILE A 65 17.06 -8.84 8.51
C ILE A 65 16.70 -9.84 9.59
N TYR A 66 15.70 -9.53 10.41
CA TYR A 66 15.16 -10.39 11.44
C TYR A 66 14.65 -11.71 10.88
N VAL A 67 13.78 -11.68 9.86
CA VAL A 67 13.28 -12.89 9.20
C VAL A 67 14.47 -13.67 8.64
N LEU A 68 15.37 -13.02 7.88
CA LEU A 68 16.53 -13.68 7.27
C LEU A 68 17.45 -14.34 8.31
N SER A 69 17.79 -13.65 9.39
CA SER A 69 18.64 -14.17 10.47
C SER A 69 17.98 -15.34 11.20
N HIS A 70 16.67 -15.26 11.42
CA HIS A 70 15.89 -16.36 11.98
C HIS A 70 15.93 -17.59 11.07
N GLU A 71 15.66 -17.39 9.78
CA GLU A 71 15.60 -18.48 8.81
C GLU A 71 16.95 -19.18 8.62
N ILE A 72 18.06 -18.42 8.64
CA ILE A 72 19.42 -19.00 8.62
C ILE A 72 19.63 -19.88 9.85
N THR A 73 19.23 -19.39 11.03
CA THR A 73 19.39 -20.13 12.28
C THR A 73 18.56 -21.42 12.26
N TYR A 74 17.31 -21.34 11.82
CA TYR A 74 16.39 -22.47 11.73
C TYR A 74 16.85 -23.53 10.71
N ALA A 75 17.33 -23.10 9.54
CA ALA A 75 17.88 -23.99 8.52
C ALA A 75 19.14 -24.75 9.00
N VAL A 76 19.99 -24.09 9.79
CA VAL A 76 21.22 -24.69 10.35
C VAL A 76 20.90 -25.67 11.48
N THR A 77 19.84 -25.42 12.27
CA THR A 77 19.57 -26.17 13.50
C THR A 77 18.55 -27.30 13.36
N PHE A 78 17.57 -27.20 12.46
CA PHE A 78 16.39 -28.09 12.48
C PHE A 78 16.12 -28.89 11.20
N THR A 79 17.03 -28.94 10.21
CA THR A 79 16.86 -29.74 8.97
C THR A 79 15.48 -29.55 8.30
N ALA A 80 14.91 -28.34 8.37
CA ALA A 80 13.56 -28.05 7.91
C ALA A 80 13.50 -27.66 6.41
N ASP A 81 12.34 -27.83 5.77
CA ASP A 81 12.13 -27.46 4.36
C ASP A 81 12.27 -25.93 4.16
N ILE A 82 13.31 -25.53 3.42
CA ILE A 82 13.71 -24.13 3.18
C ILE A 82 12.66 -23.32 2.38
N LYS A 83 11.65 -23.98 1.79
CA LYS A 83 10.65 -23.35 0.93
C LYS A 83 9.76 -22.34 1.67
N ILE A 84 9.22 -22.71 2.84
CA ILE A 84 8.37 -21.82 3.65
C ILE A 84 9.15 -20.56 4.09
N PRO A 85 10.36 -20.69 4.68
CA PRO A 85 11.26 -19.56 4.97
C PRO A 85 11.48 -18.60 3.80
N LEU A 86 11.83 -19.16 2.65
CA LEU A 86 12.14 -18.38 1.44
C LEU A 86 10.91 -17.62 0.95
N CYS A 87 9.71 -18.19 1.13
CA CYS A 87 8.46 -17.48 0.86
C CYS A 87 8.30 -16.22 1.73
N PHE A 88 8.51 -16.33 3.05
CA PHE A 88 8.41 -15.17 3.94
C PHE A 88 9.41 -14.07 3.57
N ILE A 89 10.65 -14.42 3.24
CA ILE A 89 11.67 -13.44 2.80
C ILE A 89 11.20 -12.72 1.53
N ILE A 90 10.74 -13.46 0.53
CA ILE A 90 10.30 -12.88 -0.75
C ILE A 90 9.11 -11.92 -0.55
N ILE A 91 8.13 -12.27 0.29
CA ILE A 91 6.96 -11.40 0.55
C ILE A 91 7.40 -10.09 1.22
N ASN A 92 8.30 -10.16 2.19
CA ASN A 92 8.83 -8.97 2.85
C ASN A 92 9.62 -8.09 1.86
N LEU A 93 10.39 -8.70 0.96
CA LEU A 93 11.10 -7.98 -0.11
C LEU A 93 10.13 -7.28 -1.07
N PHE A 94 9.02 -7.91 -1.46
CA PHE A 94 7.99 -7.26 -2.27
C PHE A 94 7.38 -6.04 -1.56
N SER A 95 7.09 -6.17 -0.27
CA SER A 95 6.54 -5.05 0.52
C SER A 95 7.53 -3.88 0.58
N LEU A 96 8.82 -4.16 0.78
CA LEU A 96 9.87 -3.14 0.75
C LEU A 96 10.07 -2.53 -0.65
N ALA A 97 10.04 -3.34 -1.71
CA ALA A 97 10.13 -2.87 -3.09
C ALA A 97 8.98 -1.93 -3.42
N LEU A 98 7.75 -2.27 -3.00
CA LEU A 98 6.56 -1.42 -3.17
C LEU A 98 6.70 -0.10 -2.42
N TRP A 99 7.19 -0.14 -1.17
CA TRP A 99 7.47 1.07 -0.40
C TRP A 99 8.44 2.01 -1.12
N HIS A 100 9.56 1.48 -1.62
CA HIS A 100 10.55 2.28 -2.36
C HIS A 100 10.03 2.79 -3.70
N ASP A 101 9.29 1.96 -4.43
CA ASP A 101 8.76 2.32 -5.73
C ASP A 101 7.73 3.45 -5.63
N VAL A 102 6.80 3.38 -4.67
CA VAL A 102 5.87 4.49 -4.35
C VAL A 102 6.62 5.73 -3.90
N ASN A 103 7.66 5.55 -3.06
CA ASN A 103 8.44 6.67 -2.54
C ASN A 103 9.24 7.40 -3.62
N ARG A 104 9.77 6.67 -4.61
CA ARG A 104 10.47 7.25 -5.76
C ARG A 104 9.50 8.10 -6.61
N LYS A 105 8.23 7.71 -6.68
CA LYS A 105 7.20 8.36 -7.51
C LYS A 105 6.47 9.52 -6.82
N ARG A 106 6.86 9.92 -5.61
CA ARG A 106 6.20 10.99 -4.84
C ARG A 106 6.07 12.31 -5.60
N ALA A 107 7.12 12.72 -6.30
CA ALA A 107 7.12 13.95 -7.11
C ALA A 107 6.13 13.85 -8.27
N PHE A 108 6.15 12.71 -8.98
CA PHE A 108 5.21 12.43 -10.05
C PHE A 108 3.75 12.44 -9.57
N ILE A 109 3.45 11.77 -8.44
CA ILE A 109 2.11 11.74 -7.84
C ILE A 109 1.62 13.16 -7.54
N ARG A 110 2.48 13.99 -6.95
CA ARG A 110 2.16 15.40 -6.66
C ARG A 110 1.85 16.16 -7.95
N ASP A 111 2.72 16.07 -8.94
CA ASP A 111 2.54 16.77 -10.22
C ASP A 111 1.27 16.30 -10.93
N PHE A 112 1.02 14.99 -10.96
CA PHE A 112 -0.19 14.39 -11.52
C PHE A 112 -1.45 14.94 -10.87
N ILE A 113 -1.50 15.03 -9.53
CA ILE A 113 -2.66 15.57 -8.81
C ILE A 113 -2.90 17.04 -9.19
N VAL A 114 -1.83 17.84 -9.33
CA VAL A 114 -1.93 19.23 -9.78
C VAL A 114 -2.44 19.32 -11.22
N LYS A 115 -1.91 18.49 -12.14
CA LYS A 115 -2.35 18.41 -13.54
C LYS A 115 -3.82 18.01 -13.64
N CYS A 116 -4.25 16.99 -12.89
CA CYS A 116 -5.65 16.55 -12.78
C CYS A 116 -6.56 17.67 -12.30
N LYS A 117 -6.13 18.45 -11.29
CA LYS A 117 -6.92 19.57 -10.77
C LYS A 117 -7.11 20.64 -11.84
N LYS A 118 -6.05 21.03 -12.54
CA LYS A 118 -6.12 22.01 -13.63
C LYS A 118 -7.08 21.53 -14.74
N LEU A 119 -6.95 20.28 -15.16
CA LEU A 119 -7.81 19.70 -16.19
C LEU A 119 -9.26 19.58 -15.75
N GLY A 120 -9.52 19.18 -14.50
CA GLY A 120 -10.87 19.09 -13.93
C GLY A 120 -11.60 20.44 -13.90
N LEU A 121 -10.87 21.53 -13.62
CA LEU A 121 -11.42 22.90 -13.72
C LEU A 121 -11.77 23.25 -15.18
N CYS A 122 -10.91 22.91 -16.14
CA CYS A 122 -11.17 23.13 -17.56
C CYS A 122 -12.37 22.35 -18.09
N LEU A 123 -12.65 21.17 -17.50
CA LEU A 123 -13.75 20.29 -17.88
C LEU A 123 -15.05 20.52 -17.08
N GLN A 124 -15.09 21.56 -16.22
CA GLN A 124 -16.24 21.86 -15.34
C GLN A 124 -16.73 20.64 -14.55
N ARG A 125 -15.78 19.84 -14.04
CA ARG A 125 -16.10 18.61 -13.33
C ARG A 125 -16.81 18.92 -12.00
N SER A 126 -17.95 18.28 -11.76
CA SER A 126 -18.56 18.24 -10.43
C SER A 126 -17.71 17.35 -9.50
N LEU A 127 -17.55 17.79 -8.25
CA LEU A 127 -16.78 17.04 -7.26
C LEU A 127 -17.50 15.74 -6.91
N THR A 128 -17.15 14.64 -7.57
CA THR A 128 -17.54 13.29 -7.14
C THR A 128 -16.89 12.98 -5.80
N ASN A 129 -17.73 12.83 -4.76
CA ASN A 129 -17.30 12.61 -3.37
C ASN A 129 -16.83 11.16 -3.16
N ILE A 130 -15.64 10.83 -3.68
CA ILE A 130 -15.01 9.51 -3.51
C ILE A 130 -14.45 9.30 -2.08
N ASN A 131 -14.51 10.34 -1.24
CA ASN A 131 -13.92 10.35 0.09
C ASN A 131 -14.33 9.15 0.93
N THR A 132 -15.64 8.87 0.93
CA THR A 132 -16.23 7.84 1.78
C THR A 132 -15.66 6.48 1.43
N ILE A 133 -15.54 6.17 0.14
CA ILE A 133 -14.98 4.88 -0.33
C ILE A 133 -13.53 4.75 0.10
N ILE A 134 -12.70 5.78 -0.18
CA ILE A 134 -11.27 5.73 0.14
C ILE A 134 -11.04 5.64 1.66
N ASN A 135 -11.78 6.42 2.45
CA ASN A 135 -11.67 6.36 3.91
C ASN A 135 -12.14 5.02 4.47
N SER A 136 -13.23 4.46 3.95
CA SER A 136 -13.70 3.12 4.32
C SER A 136 -12.65 2.05 3.98
N CYS A 137 -12.01 2.14 2.82
CA CYS A 137 -10.90 1.26 2.46
C CYS A 137 -9.72 1.40 3.43
N LEU A 138 -9.33 2.61 3.82
CA LEU A 138 -8.25 2.83 4.78
C LEU A 138 -8.55 2.24 6.15
N VAL A 139 -9.76 2.45 6.66
CA VAL A 139 -10.21 1.85 7.93
C VAL A 139 -10.19 0.32 7.83
N LEU A 140 -10.66 -0.23 6.71
CA LEU A 140 -10.70 -1.66 6.46
C LEU A 140 -9.29 -2.27 6.38
N ILE A 141 -8.31 -1.58 5.77
CA ILE A 141 -6.90 -2.02 5.75
C ILE A 141 -6.38 -2.16 7.19
N VAL A 142 -6.54 -1.12 8.01
CA VAL A 142 -6.06 -1.14 9.40
C VAL A 142 -6.78 -2.23 10.21
N PHE A 143 -8.11 -2.34 10.04
CA PHE A 143 -8.91 -3.32 10.74
C PHE A 143 -8.52 -4.75 10.39
N ILE A 144 -8.28 -5.07 9.12
CA ILE A 144 -7.82 -6.40 8.68
C ILE A 144 -6.47 -6.73 9.31
N VAL A 145 -5.52 -5.78 9.31
CA VAL A 145 -4.18 -6.00 9.88
C VAL A 145 -4.26 -6.29 11.38
N ILE A 146 -5.02 -5.49 12.13
CA ILE A 146 -5.19 -5.67 13.57
C ILE A 146 -5.87 -7.01 13.86
N THR A 147 -6.95 -7.33 13.13
CA THR A 147 -7.70 -8.57 13.34
C THR A 147 -6.84 -9.79 13.01
N ALA A 148 -6.10 -9.77 11.90
CA ALA A 148 -5.22 -10.86 11.50
C ALA A 148 -4.08 -11.07 12.50
N ALA A 149 -3.46 -10.00 12.99
CA ALA A 149 -2.43 -10.06 14.03
C ALA A 149 -3.01 -10.61 15.34
N ALA A 150 -4.18 -10.15 15.78
CA ALA A 150 -4.83 -10.62 16.99
C ALA A 150 -5.21 -12.12 16.91
N VAL A 151 -5.74 -12.56 15.77
CA VAL A 151 -6.03 -13.98 15.51
C VAL A 151 -4.75 -14.79 15.53
N CYS A 152 -3.67 -14.31 14.90
CA CYS A 152 -2.37 -14.98 14.92
C CYS A 152 -1.83 -15.11 16.35
N ILE A 153 -1.81 -14.03 17.12
CA ILE A 153 -1.41 -14.04 18.54
C ILE A 153 -2.23 -15.06 19.34
N PHE A 154 -3.56 -15.05 19.16
CA PHE A 154 -4.45 -15.97 19.85
C PHE A 154 -4.16 -17.43 19.47
N CYS A 155 -4.04 -17.74 18.18
CA CYS A 155 -3.71 -19.09 17.70
C CYS A 155 -2.34 -19.55 18.21
N MET A 156 -1.36 -18.66 18.25
CA MET A 156 -0.02 -18.96 18.76
C MET A 156 -0.02 -19.29 20.25
N LYS A 157 -0.98 -18.83 21.06
CA LYS A 157 -1.04 -19.22 22.48
C LYS A 157 -1.38 -20.71 22.69
N TYR A 158 -2.03 -21.33 21.72
CA TYR A 158 -2.50 -22.72 21.81
C TYR A 158 -1.82 -23.64 20.79
N ALA A 159 -0.84 -23.14 20.05
CA ALA A 159 -0.17 -23.89 19.01
C ALA A 159 0.82 -24.92 19.61
N PRO A 160 1.05 -26.07 18.95
CA PRO A 160 2.10 -26.99 19.34
C PRO A 160 3.48 -26.34 19.18
N ARG A 161 4.47 -26.81 19.95
CA ARG A 161 5.81 -26.21 20.01
C ARG A 161 6.49 -26.11 18.63
N GLU A 162 6.21 -27.03 17.70
CA GLU A 162 6.75 -26.93 16.33
C GLU A 162 6.20 -25.71 15.57
N LEU A 163 4.93 -25.33 15.79
CA LEU A 163 4.38 -24.10 15.23
C LEU A 163 4.99 -22.86 15.89
N HIS A 164 5.27 -22.91 17.19
CA HIS A 164 6.10 -21.88 17.83
C HIS A 164 7.47 -21.74 17.18
N MET A 165 8.06 -22.83 16.67
CA MET A 165 9.34 -22.81 15.96
C MET A 165 9.33 -21.99 14.65
N TYR A 166 8.22 -21.96 13.91
CA TYR A 166 8.11 -21.09 12.73
C TYR A 166 7.98 -19.60 13.07
N PHE A 167 7.60 -19.28 14.31
CA PHE A 167 7.57 -17.92 14.84
C PHE A 167 8.67 -17.69 15.90
N SER A 168 9.67 -18.60 16.00
CA SER A 168 10.57 -18.76 17.17
C SER A 168 11.75 -17.80 17.28
N PHE A 169 11.47 -16.51 17.17
CA PHE A 169 12.18 -15.58 18.04
C PHE A 169 11.76 -15.73 19.51
N PHE A 170 10.76 -16.57 19.77
CA PHE A 170 10.20 -16.87 21.07
C PHE A 170 11.11 -17.65 22.00
N MET A 171 12.16 -18.33 21.54
CA MET A 171 13.03 -19.14 22.41
C MET A 171 13.90 -18.28 23.35
N LEU A 172 14.35 -17.09 22.94
CA LEU A 172 15.10 -16.17 23.83
C LEU A 172 14.19 -15.48 24.85
N ALA A 173 12.89 -15.48 24.57
CA ALA A 173 11.84 -14.98 25.43
C ALA A 173 10.87 -16.14 25.79
N ASP A 174 11.32 -17.39 25.88
CA ASP A 174 10.42 -18.50 26.24
C ASP A 174 10.12 -18.53 27.74
N GLY A 175 10.47 -17.45 28.43
CA GLY A 175 9.92 -17.13 29.73
C GLY A 175 8.42 -16.89 29.63
N ASP A 176 7.69 -17.43 30.59
CA ASP A 176 6.29 -17.12 30.85
C ASP A 176 6.11 -15.70 31.46
N ASP A 177 7.13 -14.84 31.35
CA ASP A 177 7.11 -13.49 31.87
C ASP A 177 6.33 -12.53 30.96
N ILE A 178 5.68 -11.54 31.57
CA ILE A 178 4.83 -10.57 30.86
C ILE A 178 5.63 -9.77 29.82
N ILE A 179 6.90 -9.47 30.12
CA ILE A 179 7.76 -8.67 29.23
C ILE A 179 8.04 -9.45 27.95
N SER A 180 8.40 -10.73 28.08
CA SER A 180 8.47 -11.64 26.95
C SER A 180 7.19 -11.59 26.10
N MET A 181 6.02 -11.89 26.69
CA MET A 181 4.76 -11.95 25.94
C MET A 181 4.45 -10.65 25.19
N LEU A 182 4.72 -9.49 25.80
CA LEU A 182 4.53 -8.18 25.16
C LEU A 182 5.47 -7.96 23.97
N VAL A 183 6.75 -8.36 24.09
CA VAL A 183 7.71 -8.29 22.98
C VAL A 183 7.26 -9.19 21.83
N LYS A 184 6.80 -10.41 22.15
CA LYS A 184 6.29 -11.39 21.19
C LYS A 184 5.12 -10.83 20.38
N ASP A 185 4.09 -10.33 21.06
CA ASP A 185 2.90 -9.76 20.44
C ASP A 185 3.24 -8.52 19.59
N THR A 186 4.16 -7.68 20.07
CA THR A 186 4.61 -6.49 19.34
C THR A 186 5.29 -6.84 18.02
N LEU A 187 6.17 -7.85 18.01
CA LEU A 187 6.85 -8.31 16.80
C LEU A 187 5.87 -8.91 15.79
N ILE A 188 4.88 -9.68 16.23
CA ILE A 188 3.81 -10.19 15.37
C ILE A 188 3.07 -9.02 14.72
N VAL A 189 2.63 -8.03 15.51
CA VAL A 189 1.93 -6.86 14.98
C VAL A 189 2.80 -6.10 13.98
N MET A 190 4.08 -5.88 14.28
CA MET A 190 5.02 -5.21 13.37
C MET A 190 5.19 -5.99 12.06
N GLN A 191 5.28 -7.32 12.11
CA GLN A 191 5.38 -8.16 10.92
C GLN A 191 4.13 -8.03 10.04
N PHE A 192 2.93 -8.11 10.61
CA PHE A 192 1.69 -7.92 9.88
C PHE A 192 1.58 -6.50 9.29
N VAL A 193 2.01 -5.48 10.03
CA VAL A 193 2.09 -4.11 9.53
C VAL A 193 3.00 -4.04 8.29
N CYS A 194 4.21 -4.59 8.35
CA CYS A 194 5.16 -4.57 7.23
C CYS A 194 4.68 -5.36 6.01
N LEU A 195 3.99 -6.48 6.21
CA LEU A 195 3.52 -7.35 5.13
C LEU A 195 2.27 -6.81 4.42
N PHE A 196 1.34 -6.20 5.16
CA PHE A 196 0.00 -5.89 4.63
C PHE A 196 -0.21 -4.41 4.35
N ILE A 197 0.33 -3.51 5.18
CA ILE A 197 0.06 -2.07 5.02
C ILE A 197 0.70 -1.51 3.72
N PRO A 198 2.00 -1.71 3.42
CA PRO A 198 2.60 -1.12 2.23
C PRO A 198 1.93 -1.56 0.92
N PRO A 199 1.68 -2.88 0.67
CA PRO A 199 1.00 -3.30 -0.54
C PRO A 199 -0.44 -2.79 -0.65
N ALA A 200 -1.18 -2.76 0.46
CA ALA A 200 -2.55 -2.27 0.46
C ALA A 200 -2.64 -0.76 0.21
N LEU A 201 -1.73 0.03 0.80
CA LEU A 201 -1.65 1.47 0.54
C LEU A 201 -1.21 1.75 -0.90
N ALA A 202 -0.26 0.99 -1.43
CA ALA A 202 0.16 1.12 -2.83
C ALA A 202 -0.99 0.80 -3.79
N ALA A 203 -1.78 -0.24 -3.51
CA ALA A 203 -2.95 -0.60 -4.30
C ALA A 203 -4.04 0.47 -4.23
N LEU A 204 -4.35 0.99 -3.05
CA LEU A 204 -5.32 2.07 -2.88
C LEU A 204 -4.89 3.34 -3.62
N LEU A 205 -3.61 3.70 -3.54
CA LEU A 205 -3.03 4.85 -4.22
C LEU A 205 -3.13 4.69 -5.74
N SER A 206 -2.67 3.56 -6.26
CA SER A 206 -2.74 3.24 -7.68
C SER A 206 -4.19 3.28 -8.17
N GLY A 207 -5.10 2.58 -7.48
CA GLY A 207 -6.52 2.56 -7.80
C GLY A 207 -7.16 3.94 -7.79
N THR A 208 -6.78 4.81 -6.85
CA THR A 208 -7.26 6.20 -6.79
C THR A 208 -6.79 7.01 -8.00
N ILE A 209 -5.54 6.84 -8.41
CA ILE A 209 -4.96 7.53 -9.57
C ILE A 209 -5.65 7.07 -10.85
N PHE A 210 -5.80 5.76 -11.06
CA PHE A 210 -6.51 5.20 -12.21
C PHE A 210 -7.98 5.63 -12.25
N PHE A 211 -8.68 5.60 -11.12
CA PHE A 211 -10.05 6.10 -11.03
C PHE A 211 -10.14 7.57 -11.45
N LYS A 212 -9.20 8.41 -10.98
CA LYS A 212 -9.23 9.84 -11.29
C LYS A 212 -9.00 10.14 -12.75
N THR A 213 -8.08 9.41 -13.37
CA THR A 213 -7.86 9.47 -14.81
C THR A 213 -9.10 9.01 -15.58
N GLY A 214 -9.71 7.89 -15.20
CA GLY A 214 -10.92 7.36 -15.84
C GLY A 214 -12.11 8.31 -15.75
N ASP A 215 -12.29 8.96 -14.60
CA ASP A 215 -13.35 9.96 -14.42
C ASP A 215 -13.14 11.20 -15.30
N LEU A 216 -11.89 11.67 -15.46
CA LEU A 216 -11.58 12.76 -16.39
C LEU A 216 -11.87 12.37 -17.85
N ILE A 217 -11.62 11.11 -18.24
CA ILE A 217 -11.99 10.58 -19.55
C ILE A 217 -13.51 10.58 -19.71
N GLY A 218 -14.25 10.11 -18.70
CA GLY A 218 -15.71 10.13 -18.69
C GLY A 218 -16.26 11.54 -18.92
N LYS A 219 -15.73 12.54 -18.20
CA LYS A 219 -16.16 13.93 -18.36
C LYS A 219 -15.83 14.52 -19.73
N LEU A 220 -14.66 14.18 -20.29
CA LEU A 220 -14.30 14.60 -21.64
C LEU A 220 -15.27 14.01 -22.68
N ARG A 221 -15.66 12.75 -22.50
CA ARG A 221 -16.65 12.10 -23.36
C ARG A 221 -18.02 12.79 -23.27
N GLU A 222 -18.50 13.11 -22.07
CA GLU A 222 -19.76 13.86 -21.90
C GLU A 222 -19.70 15.21 -22.62
N ASN A 223 -18.59 15.95 -22.49
CA ASN A 223 -18.43 17.24 -23.18
C ASN A 223 -18.43 17.09 -24.71
N LEU A 224 -17.83 16.01 -25.24
CA LEU A 224 -17.87 15.67 -26.66
C LEU A 224 -19.28 15.32 -27.15
N GLU A 225 -20.05 14.58 -26.36
CA GLU A 225 -21.44 14.23 -26.68
C GLU A 225 -22.34 15.47 -26.69
N ASN A 226 -22.15 16.41 -25.75
CA ASN A 226 -22.91 17.65 -25.69
C ASN A 226 -22.66 18.57 -26.91
N ILE A 227 -21.42 18.63 -27.42
CA ILE A 227 -21.10 19.47 -28.59
C ILE A 227 -21.62 18.88 -29.90
N LYS A 228 -21.88 17.58 -29.98
CA LYS A 228 -22.59 17.02 -31.14
C LYS A 228 -24.04 17.53 -31.26
N LEU A 229 -24.62 18.02 -30.17
CA LEU A 229 -26.00 18.52 -30.12
C LEU A 229 -26.13 20.00 -30.51
N ASP A 230 -25.05 20.79 -30.39
CA ASP A 230 -25.00 22.21 -30.74
C ASP A 230 -24.23 22.45 -32.06
N VAL A 231 -24.52 23.53 -32.79
CA VAL A 231 -23.76 23.90 -34.00
C VAL A 231 -22.34 24.29 -33.57
N PRO A 232 -21.31 23.46 -33.85
CA PRO A 232 -20.06 23.56 -33.11
C PRO A 232 -19.19 24.70 -33.65
N CYS A 233 -18.81 25.63 -32.77
CA CYS A 233 -17.80 26.64 -33.08
C CYS A 233 -16.40 26.00 -33.14
N HIS A 234 -15.60 26.33 -34.17
CA HIS A 234 -14.24 25.82 -34.37
C HIS A 234 -13.33 25.94 -33.13
N ASN A 235 -13.53 27.02 -32.34
CA ASN A 235 -12.80 27.26 -31.10
C ASN A 235 -13.09 26.23 -30.00
N GLU A 236 -14.32 25.70 -29.92
CA GLU A 236 -14.71 24.71 -28.91
C GLU A 236 -14.14 23.34 -29.24
N ILE A 237 -14.18 22.96 -30.52
CA ILE A 237 -13.54 21.74 -31.05
C ILE A 237 -12.04 21.76 -30.75
N SER A 238 -11.36 22.87 -31.04
CA SER A 238 -9.93 23.03 -30.78
C SER A 238 -9.59 22.90 -29.28
N LYS A 239 -10.38 23.54 -28.41
CA LYS A 239 -10.20 23.45 -26.95
C LYS A 239 -10.36 22.02 -26.43
N ILE A 240 -11.32 21.26 -26.95
CA ILE A 240 -11.53 19.86 -26.56
C ILE A 240 -10.41 18.96 -27.08
N SER A 241 -9.97 19.15 -28.32
CA SER A 241 -8.82 18.43 -28.86
C SER A 241 -7.57 18.65 -28.02
N MET A 242 -7.31 19.88 -27.56
CA MET A 242 -6.22 20.16 -26.62
C MET A 242 -6.40 19.45 -25.27
N ASN A 243 -7.60 19.47 -24.70
CA ASN A 243 -7.89 18.74 -23.45
C ASN A 243 -7.73 17.22 -23.61
N TYR A 244 -8.14 16.67 -24.76
CA TYR A 244 -7.95 15.26 -25.11
C TYR A 244 -6.46 14.91 -25.19
N ASN A 245 -5.66 15.69 -25.93
CA ASN A 245 -4.23 15.45 -26.03
C ASN A 245 -3.55 15.52 -24.67
N TYR A 246 -3.93 16.50 -23.84
CA TYR A 246 -3.40 16.62 -22.48
C TYR A 246 -3.77 15.43 -21.60
N LEU A 247 -5.03 14.98 -21.67
CA LEU A 247 -5.50 13.81 -20.94
C LEU A 247 -4.82 12.53 -21.42
N TYR A 248 -4.64 12.37 -22.73
CA TYR A 248 -3.96 11.22 -23.33
C TYR A 248 -2.51 11.12 -22.83
N VAL A 249 -1.77 12.22 -22.84
CA VAL A 249 -0.41 12.27 -22.26
C VAL A 249 -0.44 11.91 -20.79
N LEU A 250 -1.40 12.42 -20.02
CA LEU A 250 -1.54 12.14 -18.60
C LEU A 250 -1.84 10.66 -18.32
N VAL A 251 -2.72 10.03 -19.10
CA VAL A 251 -3.03 8.60 -19.02
C VAL A 251 -1.78 7.78 -19.26
N HIS A 252 -1.03 8.11 -20.32
CA HIS A 252 0.17 7.37 -20.70
C HIS A 252 1.29 7.53 -19.67
N GLU A 253 1.45 8.74 -19.10
CA GLU A 253 2.36 8.98 -17.97
C GLU A 253 1.98 8.12 -16.76
N VAL A 254 0.68 8.06 -16.40
CA VAL A 254 0.20 7.22 -15.28
C VAL A 254 0.47 5.75 -15.55
N GLU A 255 0.13 5.25 -16.73
CA GLU A 255 0.33 3.84 -17.09
C GLU A 255 1.80 3.47 -17.01
N LYS A 256 2.68 4.29 -17.59
CA LYS A 256 4.13 4.07 -17.58
C LYS A 256 4.69 4.07 -16.16
N GLU A 257 4.29 5.03 -15.34
CA GLU A 257 4.81 5.16 -13.98
C GLU A 257 4.21 4.11 -13.05
N PHE A 258 2.93 3.76 -13.13
CA PHE A 258 2.28 2.82 -12.21
C PHE A 258 2.28 1.36 -12.65
N SER A 259 2.62 1.05 -13.91
CA SER A 259 2.73 -0.34 -14.39
C SER A 259 3.67 -1.20 -13.52
N PRO A 260 4.89 -0.75 -13.16
CA PRO A 260 5.75 -1.50 -12.24
C PRO A 260 5.14 -1.68 -10.84
N THR A 261 4.43 -0.66 -10.32
CA THR A 261 3.76 -0.74 -9.02
C THR A 261 2.66 -1.80 -9.05
N ASN A 262 1.83 -1.79 -10.10
CA ASN A 262 0.76 -2.76 -10.29
C ASN A 262 1.32 -4.18 -10.47
N PHE A 263 2.39 -4.33 -11.23
CA PHE A 263 3.09 -5.61 -11.38
C PHE A 263 3.57 -6.14 -10.01
N LEU A 264 4.25 -5.30 -9.22
CA LEU A 264 4.71 -5.67 -7.88
C LEU A 264 3.56 -6.01 -6.93
N ILE A 265 2.43 -5.29 -6.99
CA ILE A 265 1.22 -5.61 -6.22
C ILE A 265 0.70 -7.00 -6.60
N VAL A 266 0.54 -7.27 -7.90
CA VAL A 266 0.06 -8.58 -8.38
C VAL A 266 1.00 -9.69 -7.99
N CYS A 267 2.32 -9.50 -8.15
CA CYS A 267 3.32 -10.47 -7.71
C CYS A 267 3.22 -10.73 -6.19
N SER A 268 3.11 -9.68 -5.38
CA SER A 268 2.97 -9.80 -3.92
C SER A 268 1.72 -10.59 -3.53
N GLN A 269 0.56 -10.26 -4.12
CA GLN A 269 -0.71 -10.93 -3.83
C GLN A 269 -0.71 -12.39 -4.30
N TRP A 270 -0.21 -12.64 -5.51
CA TRP A 270 -0.09 -13.99 -6.05
C TRP A 270 0.83 -14.85 -5.19
N PHE A 271 1.98 -14.31 -4.80
CA PHE A 271 2.94 -15.02 -3.97
C PHE A 271 2.40 -15.29 -2.56
N ASN A 272 1.69 -14.34 -1.96
CA ASN A 272 0.98 -14.52 -0.70
C ASN A 272 -0.05 -15.65 -0.78
N LEU A 273 -0.90 -15.65 -1.82
CA LEU A 273 -1.90 -16.69 -2.04
C LEU A 273 -1.27 -18.08 -2.15
N ASN A 274 -0.19 -18.21 -2.94
CA ASN A 274 0.53 -19.47 -3.09
C ASN A 274 1.19 -19.92 -1.78
N THR A 275 1.71 -18.97 -0.99
CA THR A 275 2.31 -19.29 0.31
C THR A 275 1.26 -19.82 1.28
N VAL A 276 0.10 -19.17 1.37
CA VAL A 276 -1.02 -19.65 2.20
C VAL A 276 -1.49 -21.04 1.75
N LEU A 277 -1.63 -21.26 0.44
CA LEU A 277 -2.03 -22.54 -0.12
C LEU A 277 -1.00 -23.64 0.21
N LEU A 278 0.29 -23.35 0.06
CA LEU A 278 1.38 -24.27 0.37
C LEU A 278 1.40 -24.62 1.86
N CYS A 279 1.29 -23.63 2.75
CA CYS A 279 1.20 -23.85 4.19
C CYS A 279 -0.01 -24.72 4.56
N TYR A 280 -1.18 -24.49 3.94
CA TYR A 280 -2.37 -25.30 4.16
C TYR A 280 -2.20 -26.75 3.70
N ILE A 281 -1.61 -26.96 2.51
CA ILE A 281 -1.35 -28.30 1.96
C ILE A 281 -0.36 -29.05 2.86
N LEU A 282 0.73 -28.41 3.29
CA LEU A 282 1.73 -29.01 4.18
C LEU A 282 1.12 -29.36 5.54
N TYR A 283 0.35 -28.43 6.14
CA TYR A 283 -0.34 -28.69 7.41
C TYR A 283 -1.31 -29.88 7.34
N LYS A 284 -2.08 -30.01 6.24
CA LYS A 284 -2.99 -31.13 6.04
C LYS A 284 -2.26 -32.45 5.73
N GLY A 285 -1.14 -32.38 5.02
CA GLY A 285 -0.27 -33.52 4.73
C GLY A 285 0.34 -34.13 6.00
N ASP A 286 0.80 -33.27 6.92
CA ASP A 286 1.30 -33.70 8.23
C ASP A 286 0.18 -34.25 9.12
N LEU A 287 -1.02 -33.67 9.10
CA LEU A 287 -2.16 -34.22 9.85
C LEU A 287 -2.55 -35.63 9.37
N LEU A 288 -2.45 -35.89 8.07
CA LEU A 288 -2.71 -37.20 7.46
C LEU A 288 -1.63 -38.21 7.84
N SER A 289 -0.34 -37.84 7.81
CA SER A 289 0.76 -38.72 8.20
C SER A 289 0.75 -39.07 9.69
N TYR A 290 0.36 -38.14 10.56
CA TYR A 290 0.13 -38.42 11.99
C TYR A 290 -1.10 -39.34 12.23
N SER A 291 -2.17 -39.19 11.45
CA SER A 291 -3.35 -40.08 11.58
C SER A 291 -3.08 -41.52 11.10
N LEU A 292 -2.21 -41.68 10.09
CA LEU A 292 -1.78 -42.99 9.58
C LEU A 292 -0.70 -43.63 10.47
N GLY A 293 0.22 -42.84 11.02
CA GLY A 293 1.24 -43.33 11.95
C GLY A 293 0.68 -43.78 13.30
N SER A 294 -0.40 -43.17 13.79
CA SER A 294 -1.08 -43.58 15.02
C SER A 294 -1.93 -44.85 14.86
N GLN A 295 -2.34 -45.22 13.64
CA GLN A 295 -2.99 -46.52 13.38
C GLN A 295 -1.99 -47.68 13.29
N ILE A 296 -0.73 -47.43 12.92
CA ILE A 296 0.30 -48.48 12.80
C ILE A 296 0.94 -48.84 14.17
N ILE A 297 0.76 -48.01 15.21
CA ILE A 297 1.25 -48.27 16.57
C ILE A 297 0.15 -48.87 17.47
N ALA A 298 -1.09 -49.02 16.97
CA ALA A 298 -2.23 -49.55 17.71
C ALA A 298 -2.67 -50.97 17.29
N GLU A 299 -1.89 -51.64 16.43
CA GLU A 299 -1.97 -53.08 16.14
C GLU A 299 -0.70 -53.79 16.64
#